data_AF-A0A9D2R5X8-F1
#
_entry.id   AF-A0A9D2R5X8-F1
#
_cell.length_a   1.000
_cell.length_b   1.000
_cell.length_c   1.000
_cell.angle_alpha   90.00
_cell.angle_beta   90.00
_cell.angle_gamma   90.00
#
_symmetry.space_group_name_H-M   'P 1'
#
loop_
_entity.id
_entity.type
_entity.pdbx_description
1 polymer ?
#
loop_
_entity_poly.entity_id
_entity_poly.type
_entity_poly.pdbx_seq_one_letter_code
_entity_poly.pdbx_strand_id
1 'polypeptide(L)'
;FQEKYVSFALNYIENNYMHKILLEDIAKELHISSRYLGKLFTRYMNVSPGNYINIYRINRAIELMETTSLTLTEISGRIGLKDSQHFSKLFFHIIGMTPSAYRKMFLQA
;
A
#
# COMPACT_ATOMS: atom_id res chain seq x y z
N PHE A 1 4.91 12.68 21.27
CA PHE A 1 5.76 13.21 20.18
C PHE A 1 6.02 12.17 19.10
N GLN A 2 6.54 10.99 19.45
CA GLN A 2 6.83 9.91 18.49
C GLN A 2 5.61 9.45 17.66
N GLU A 3 4.44 9.35 18.28
CA GLU A 3 3.19 9.05 17.57
C GLU A 3 2.90 10.02 16.42
N LYS A 4 3.23 11.31 16.56
CA LYS A 4 3.00 12.30 15.49
C LYS A 4 3.79 12.00 14.22
N TYR A 5 5.00 11.44 14.34
CA TYR A 5 5.80 11.04 13.18
C TYR A 5 5.19 9.85 12.45
N VAL A 6 4.63 8.89 13.20
CA VAL A 6 3.93 7.74 12.62
C VAL A 6 2.64 8.20 11.96
N SER A 7 1.82 9.03 12.63
CA SER A 7 0.61 9.61 12.04
C SER A 7 0.89 10.41 10.77
N PHE A 8 1.94 11.22 10.75
CA PHE A 8 2.35 11.94 9.55
C PHE A 8 2.74 10.98 8.41
N ALA A 9 3.55 9.95 8.71
CA ALA A 9 3.94 8.97 7.70
C ALA A 9 2.74 8.20 7.13
N LEU A 10 1.76 7.84 7.97
CA LEU A 10 0.53 7.20 7.52
C LEU A 10 -0.26 8.10 6.57
N ASN A 11 -0.45 9.37 6.93
CA ASN A 11 -1.13 10.35 6.08
C ASN A 11 -0.37 10.59 4.77
N TYR A 12 0.96 10.67 4.83
CA TYR A 12 1.79 10.80 3.63
C TYR A 12 1.58 9.59 2.70
N ILE A 13 1.57 8.37 3.25
CA ILE A 13 1.35 7.15 2.46
C ILE A 13 -0.05 7.15 1.84
N GLU A 14 -1.09 7.47 2.61
CA GLU A 14 -2.47 7.57 2.14
C GLU A 14 -2.63 8.56 0.97
N ASN A 15 -1.94 9.69 1.01
CA ASN A 15 -2.02 10.70 -0.04
C ASN A 15 -1.13 10.41 -1.26
N ASN A 16 -0.13 9.53 -1.13
CA ASN A 16 0.90 9.33 -2.16
C ASN A 16 1.04 7.88 -2.64
N TYR A 17 0.24 6.92 -2.14
CA TYR A 17 0.43 5.49 -2.42
C TYR A 17 0.43 5.15 -3.92
N MET A 18 -0.24 5.95 -4.74
CA MET A 18 -0.30 5.79 -6.21
C MET A 18 1.03 6.08 -6.91
N HIS A 19 1.98 6.67 -6.19
CA HIS A 19 3.28 7.07 -6.72
C HIS A 19 4.41 6.35 -5.98
N LYS A 20 5.64 6.53 -6.48
CA LYS A 20 6.83 6.02 -5.79
C LYS A 20 6.99 6.79 -4.48
N ILE A 21 6.99 6.08 -3.37
CA ILE A 21 7.27 6.64 -2.04
C ILE A 21 8.64 6.13 -1.61
N LEU A 22 9.52 7.04 -1.20
CA LEU A 22 10.75 6.72 -0.48
C LEU A 22 10.59 7.12 0.99
N LEU A 23 11.12 6.30 1.89
CA LEU A 23 11.08 6.61 3.32
C LEU A 23 11.91 7.86 3.65
N GLU A 24 12.95 8.10 2.85
CA GLU A 24 13.79 9.28 2.86
C GLU A 24 12.99 10.56 2.63
N ASP A 25 12.01 10.53 1.72
CA ASP A 25 11.18 11.70 1.40
C ASP A 25 10.31 12.07 2.62
N ILE A 26 9.67 11.07 3.23
CA ILE A 26 8.84 11.29 4.44
C ILE A 26 9.70 11.80 5.60
N ALA A 27 10.88 11.20 5.79
CA ALA A 27 11.78 11.57 6.87
C ALA A 27 12.32 13.00 6.72
N LYS A 28 12.53 13.45 5.47
CA LYS A 28 12.94 14.81 5.14
C LYS A 28 11.90 15.84 5.55
N GLU A 29 10.62 15.61 5.27
CA GLU A 29 9.50 16.47 5.69
C GLU A 29 9.40 16.58 7.23
N LEU A 30 9.80 15.52 7.93
CA LEU A 30 9.79 15.46 9.39
C LEU A 30 11.10 15.94 10.04
N HIS A 31 12.10 16.34 9.24
CA HIS A 31 13.44 16.72 9.71
C HIS A 31 14.12 15.67 10.60
N ILE A 32 13.95 14.38 10.28
CA ILE A 32 14.57 13.25 10.98
C ILE A 32 15.27 12.31 9.99
N SER A 33 16.06 11.37 10.49
CA SER A 33 16.66 10.34 9.63
C SER A 33 15.64 9.28 9.22
N SER A 34 15.73 8.76 7.98
CA SER A 34 14.88 7.66 7.51
C SER A 34 15.05 6.39 8.34
N ARG A 35 16.27 6.13 8.85
CA ARG A 35 16.54 5.04 9.80
C ARG A 35 15.73 5.19 11.09
N TYR A 36 15.67 6.40 11.66
CA TYR A 36 14.89 6.64 12.87
C TYR A 36 13.39 6.50 12.60
N LEU A 37 12.90 7.10 11.52
CA LEU A 37 11.50 6.97 11.10
C LEU A 37 11.11 5.51 10.87
N GLY A 38 11.93 4.74 10.16
CA GLY A 38 11.65 3.34 9.86
C GLY A 38 11.58 2.46 11.11
N LYS A 39 12.51 2.65 12.07
CA LYS A 39 12.46 1.97 13.36
C LYS A 39 11.20 2.35 14.14
N LEU A 40 10.86 3.63 14.16
CA LEU A 40 9.70 4.12 14.88
C LEU A 40 8.41 3.57 14.28
N PHE A 41 8.23 3.71 12.97
CA PHE A 41 7.08 3.20 12.25
C PHE A 41 6.90 1.70 12.49
N THR A 42 7.98 0.90 12.35
CA THR A 42 7.90 -0.56 12.55
C THR A 42 7.53 -0.91 13.99
N ARG A 43 8.03 -0.18 14.99
CA ARG A 43 7.68 -0.38 16.39
C ARG A 43 6.21 -0.12 16.68
N TYR A 44 5.62 0.89 16.04
CA TYR A 44 4.22 1.28 16.27
C TYR A 44 3.23 0.45 15.42
N MET A 45 3.60 0.13 14.18
CA MET A 45 2.72 -0.54 13.22
C MET A 45 2.93 -2.05 13.15
N ASN A 46 3.97 -2.59 13.81
CA ASN A 46 4.42 -3.97 13.70
C ASN A 46 4.73 -4.44 12.27
N VAL A 47 4.89 -3.51 11.32
CA VAL A 47 5.24 -3.77 9.92
C VAL A 47 6.19 -2.68 9.42
N SER A 48 7.08 -3.04 8.49
CA SER A 48 7.96 -2.04 7.88
C SER A 48 7.16 -1.04 7.04
N PRO A 49 7.65 0.21 6.86
CA PRO A 49 6.97 1.20 6.01
C PRO A 49 6.71 0.69 4.58
N GLY A 50 7.68 0.00 3.98
CA GLY A 50 7.54 -0.57 2.64
C GLY A 50 6.44 -1.63 2.56
N ASN A 51 6.37 -2.53 3.54
CA ASN A 51 5.31 -3.53 3.60
C ASN A 51 3.95 -2.88 3.85
N TYR A 52 3.89 -1.85 4.70
CA TYR A 52 2.66 -1.10 4.93
C TYR A 52 2.13 -0.44 3.65
N ILE A 53 3.00 0.21 2.86
CA ILE A 53 2.62 0.79 1.56
C ILE A 53 2.01 -0.28 0.65
N ASN A 54 2.61 -1.46 0.60
CA ASN A 54 2.10 -2.57 -0.21
C ASN A 54 0.74 -3.07 0.29
N ILE A 55 0.58 -3.26 1.60
CA ILE A 55 -0.71 -3.65 2.21
C ILE A 55 -1.78 -2.60 1.89
N TYR A 56 -1.45 -1.32 2.06
CA TYR A 56 -2.35 -0.21 1.76
C TYR A 56 -2.80 -0.24 0.30
N ARG A 57 -1.86 -0.40 -0.65
CA ARG A 57 -2.17 -0.53 -2.08
C ARG A 57 -3.09 -1.69 -2.40
N ILE A 58 -2.86 -2.86 -1.77
CA ILE A 58 -3.71 -4.04 -1.98
C ILE A 58 -5.12 -3.82 -1.41
N ASN A 59 -5.25 -3.19 -0.24
CA ASN A 59 -6.57 -2.84 0.31
C ASN A 59 -7.32 -1.88 -0.62
N ARG A 60 -6.66 -0.85 -1.17
CA ARG A 60 -7.24 0.02 -2.20
C ARG A 60 -7.63 -0.75 -3.47
N ALA A 61 -6.86 -1.77 -3.84
CA ALA A 61 -7.17 -2.62 -4.98
C ALA A 61 -8.47 -3.40 -4.76
N ILE A 62 -8.64 -3.96 -3.56
CA ILE A 62 -9.84 -4.69 -3.14
C ILE A 62 -11.06 -3.78 -3.20
N GLU A 63 -10.98 -2.59 -2.60
CA GLU A 63 -12.07 -1.60 -2.65
C GLU A 63 -12.46 -1.26 -4.10
N LEU A 64 -11.48 -1.08 -4.99
CA LEU A 64 -11.76 -0.82 -6.41
C LEU A 64 -12.40 -2.02 -7.13
N MET A 65 -12.05 -3.25 -6.75
CA MET A 65 -12.70 -4.45 -7.31
C MET A 65 -14.18 -4.56 -6.90
N GLU A 66 -14.50 -4.13 -5.67
CA GLU A 66 -15.86 -4.18 -5.11
C GLU A 66 -16.75 -3.04 -5.59
N THR A 67 -16.17 -1.85 -5.78
CA THR A 67 -16.94 -0.62 -6.04
C THR A 67 -16.95 -0.19 -7.50
N THR A 68 -16.19 -0.84 -8.38
CA THR A 68 -16.05 -0.42 -9.78
C THR A 68 -16.03 -1.59 -10.78
N SER A 69 -16.26 -1.28 -12.05
CA SER A 69 -16.13 -2.22 -13.16
C SER A 69 -14.73 -2.23 -13.81
N LEU A 70 -13.73 -1.61 -13.18
CA LEU A 70 -12.37 -1.52 -13.74
C LEU A 70 -11.74 -2.91 -13.92
N THR A 71 -10.96 -3.09 -14.97
CA THR A 71 -10.14 -4.30 -15.18
C THR A 71 -9.01 -4.38 -14.16
N LEU A 72 -8.45 -5.58 -13.97
CA LEU A 72 -7.30 -5.76 -13.07
C LEU A 72 -6.07 -4.95 -13.50
N THR A 73 -5.91 -4.73 -14.81
CA THR A 73 -4.84 -3.89 -15.37
C THR A 73 -5.04 -2.43 -14.99
N GLU A 74 -6.26 -1.90 -15.11
CA GLU A 74 -6.57 -0.54 -14.69
C GLU A 74 -6.39 -0.36 -13.18
N ILE A 75 -6.87 -1.33 -12.38
CA ILE A 75 -6.71 -1.32 -10.92
C ILE A 75 -5.22 -1.29 -10.54
N SER A 76 -4.38 -2.13 -11.16
CA SER A 76 -2.92 -2.11 -10.95
C SER A 76 -2.35 -0.70 -11.16
N GLY A 77 -2.72 -0.03 -12.25
CA GLY A 77 -2.28 1.33 -12.54
C GLY A 77 -2.76 2.34 -11.49
N ARG A 78 -4.01 2.22 -11.03
CA ARG A 78 -4.61 3.11 -10.01
C ARG A 78 -4.00 2.97 -8.63
N ILE A 79 -3.41 1.82 -8.30
CA ILE A 79 -2.72 1.61 -7.02
C ILE A 79 -1.21 1.86 -7.09
N GLY A 80 -0.71 2.39 -8.22
CA GLY A 80 0.70 2.74 -8.40
C GLY A 80 1.61 1.57 -8.77
N LEU A 81 1.06 0.46 -9.25
CA LEU A 81 1.82 -0.69 -9.75
C LEU A 81 1.85 -0.68 -11.28
N LYS A 82 3.07 -0.64 -11.83
CA LYS A 82 3.30 -0.46 -13.27
C LYS A 82 2.95 -1.67 -14.13
N ASP A 83 2.96 -2.86 -13.55
CA ASP A 83 2.71 -4.10 -14.29
C ASP A 83 1.82 -5.06 -13.52
N SER A 84 1.00 -5.80 -14.27
CA SER A 84 -0.01 -6.72 -13.75
C SER A 84 0.59 -7.97 -13.11
N GLN A 85 1.83 -8.32 -13.45
CA GLN A 85 2.53 -9.50 -12.92
C GLN A 85 3.00 -9.24 -11.48
N HIS A 86 3.59 -8.08 -11.24
CA HIS A 86 3.95 -7.58 -9.92
C HIS A 86 2.70 -7.41 -9.06
N PHE A 87 1.63 -6.80 -9.60
CA PHE A 87 0.36 -6.72 -8.90
C PHE A 87 -0.14 -8.11 -8.47
N SER A 88 -0.21 -9.07 -9.40
CA SER A 88 -0.70 -10.42 -9.09
C SER A 88 0.14 -11.14 -8.04
N LYS A 89 1.47 -11.02 -8.13
CA LYS A 89 2.40 -11.60 -7.15
C LYS A 89 2.23 -10.96 -5.78
N LEU A 90 2.16 -9.63 -5.73
CA LEU A 90 2.02 -8.89 -4.48
C LEU A 90 0.68 -9.18 -3.81
N PHE A 91 -0.40 -9.19 -4.59
CA PHE A 91 -1.74 -9.51 -4.11
C PHE A 91 -1.78 -10.93 -3.56
N PHE A 92 -1.24 -11.92 -4.28
CA PHE A 92 -1.17 -13.29 -3.81
C PHE A 92 -0.34 -13.42 -2.53
N HIS A 93 0.79 -12.72 -2.43
CA HIS A 93 1.64 -12.73 -1.24
C HIS A 93 0.91 -12.21 0.00
N ILE A 94 0.07 -11.17 -0.15
CA ILE A 94 -0.62 -10.52 0.98
C ILE A 94 -1.95 -11.21 1.30
N ILE A 95 -2.71 -11.64 0.30
CA ILE A 95 -4.10 -12.14 0.46
C ILE A 95 -4.17 -13.68 0.41
N GLY A 96 -3.17 -14.35 -0.17
CA GLY A 96 -3.13 -15.81 -0.32
C GLY A 96 -3.91 -16.36 -1.52
N MET A 97 -4.47 -15.49 -2.37
CA MET A 97 -5.15 -15.88 -3.60
C MET A 97 -4.92 -14.88 -4.73
N THR A 98 -5.18 -15.27 -5.97
CA THR A 98 -4.94 -14.38 -7.12
C THR A 98 -6.01 -13.29 -7.20
N PRO A 99 -5.71 -12.09 -7.74
CA PRO A 99 -6.71 -11.03 -7.90
C PRO A 99 -7.97 -11.48 -8.66
N SER A 100 -7.80 -12.29 -9.71
CA SER A 100 -8.91 -12.82 -10.51
C SER A 100 -9.79 -13.79 -9.73
N ALA A 101 -9.19 -14.66 -8.90
CA ALA A 101 -9.94 -15.58 -8.05
C ALA A 101 -10.69 -14.82 -6.96
N TYR A 102 -10.01 -13.88 -6.30
CA TYR A 102 -10.61 -13.00 -5.28
C TYR A 102 -11.83 -12.27 -5.84
N ARG A 103 -11.69 -11.58 -6.99
CA ARG A 103 -12.79 -10.82 -7.61
C ARG A 103 -14.01 -11.68 -7.94
N LYS A 104 -13.81 -12.93 -8.38
CA LYS A 104 -14.93 -13.84 -8.68
C LYS A 104 -15.77 -14.18 -7.45
N MET A 105 -15.18 -14.16 -6.26
CA MET A 105 -15.93 -14.42 -5.03
C MET A 105 -16.97 -13.32 -4.74
N PHE A 106 -16.69 -12.08 -5.13
CA PHE A 106 -17.62 -10.94 -4.94
C PHE A 106 -18.66 -10.84 -6.04
N LEU A 107 -18.33 -11.23 -7.27
CA LEU A 107 -19.26 -11.22 -8.40
C LEU A 107 -20.29 -12.36 -8.36
N GLN A 108 -20.17 -13.29 -7.41
CA GLN A 108 -21.12 -14.40 -7.18
C GLN A 108 -21.96 -14.21 -5.90
N ALA A 109 -21.82 -13.08 -5.20
CA ALA A 109 -22.58 -12.74 -4.00
C ALA A 109 -23.76 -11.82 -4.32
#